data_AF-A0A2H0U5F2-F1
#
_entry.id   AF-A0A2H0U5F2-F1
#
_cell.length_a   1.000
_cell.length_b   1.000
_cell.length_c   1.000
_cell.angle_alpha   90.00
_cell.angle_beta   90.00
_cell.angle_gamma   90.00
#
_symmetry.space_group_name_H-M   'P 1'
#
loop_
_entity.id
_entity.type
_entity.pdbx_description
1 polymer ?
#
loop_
_entity_poly.entity_id
_entity_poly.type
_entity_poly.pdbx_seq_one_letter_code
_entity_poly.pdbx_strand_id
1 'polypeptide(L)'
;MQKAFQLFATGGYGYADIRKFFNQNKIFNKSGHELHLDKVKRILTDPFYYGLMKFNGELYEGNHSPLISKKLFDKCQEVVKLKSRKVKNNKHLFDFLGLVKCGECGGAITAEMHTKNYKRTNRTVEYVYYRCSKKMGNCSQKYIDKKEIEKQLKDTVLRASLPPFAAKKFLEWADKDASQEKQKSTGIVSAYQLQLKETEEKTDRLLEGYLDKVISLEDYQKKKNELVETKSLLNSKIMEISTNGAEWLEPFQEFVNSALSAHKIARAKNSCHDLS
;
A
#
# COMPACT_ATOMS: atom_id res chain seq x y z
N MET A 1 -13.64 0.26 -17.78
CA MET A 1 -13.64 0.59 -16.33
C MET A 1 -12.36 0.13 -15.63
N GLN A 2 -11.98 -1.16 -15.65
CA GLN A 2 -10.77 -1.68 -14.97
C GLN A 2 -9.48 -0.85 -15.19
N LYS A 3 -9.17 -0.51 -16.45
CA LYS A 3 -8.00 0.31 -16.80
C LYS A 3 -7.98 1.68 -16.11
N ALA A 4 -9.14 2.30 -15.89
CA ALA A 4 -9.22 3.59 -15.21
C ALA A 4 -8.81 3.49 -13.73
N PHE A 5 -9.21 2.39 -13.06
CA PHE A 5 -8.77 2.11 -11.69
C PHE A 5 -7.27 1.80 -11.62
N GLN A 6 -6.73 1.05 -12.59
CA GLN A 6 -5.29 0.79 -12.67
C GLN A 6 -4.48 2.08 -12.85
N LEU A 7 -4.91 2.95 -13.77
CA LEU A 7 -4.27 4.26 -13.98
C LEU A 7 -4.35 5.11 -12.72
N PHE A 8 -5.51 5.18 -12.06
CA PHE A 8 -5.65 5.96 -10.83
C PHE A 8 -4.81 5.40 -9.68
N ALA A 9 -4.70 4.07 -9.55
CA ALA A 9 -3.91 3.40 -8.53
C ALA A 9 -2.40 3.69 -8.62
N THR A 10 -1.89 4.12 -9.78
CA THR A 10 -0.48 4.56 -9.91
C THR A 10 -0.17 5.86 -9.15
N GLY A 11 -1.20 6.64 -8.77
CA GLY A 11 -1.05 7.90 -8.02
C GLY A 11 -0.67 9.13 -8.86
N GLY A 12 -0.12 8.94 -10.06
CA GLY A 12 0.28 10.02 -10.97
C GLY A 12 -0.90 10.75 -11.64
N TYR A 13 -2.02 10.07 -11.85
CA TYR A 13 -3.19 10.64 -12.53
C TYR A 13 -4.18 11.27 -11.53
N GLY A 14 -4.71 12.45 -11.86
CA GLY A 14 -5.76 13.13 -11.09
C GLY A 14 -7.17 12.79 -11.59
N TYR A 15 -8.21 13.24 -10.86
CA TYR A 15 -9.61 13.07 -11.28
C TYR A 15 -9.90 13.69 -12.66
N ALA A 16 -9.24 14.82 -12.98
CA ALA A 16 -9.36 15.46 -14.28
C ALA A 16 -8.75 14.63 -15.41
N ASP A 17 -7.67 13.90 -15.13
CA ASP A 17 -7.01 13.03 -16.12
C ASP A 17 -7.82 11.76 -16.35
N ILE A 18 -8.42 11.21 -15.29
CA ILE A 18 -9.38 10.10 -15.42
C ILE A 18 -10.62 10.53 -16.20
N ARG A 19 -11.11 11.78 -16.01
CA ARG A 19 -12.18 12.33 -16.85
C ARG A 19 -11.77 12.39 -18.32
N LYS A 20 -10.57 12.89 -18.62
CA LYS A 20 -10.03 12.91 -20.00
C LYS A 20 -9.95 11.49 -20.57
N PHE A 21 -9.51 10.52 -19.78
CA PHE A 21 -9.47 9.11 -20.16
C PHE A 21 -10.87 8.57 -20.49
N PHE A 22 -11.90 8.90 -19.69
CA PHE A 22 -13.28 8.53 -20.00
C PHE A 22 -13.79 9.16 -21.30
N ASN A 23 -13.50 10.44 -21.53
CA ASN A 23 -13.89 11.13 -22.76
C ASN A 23 -13.20 10.52 -23.99
N GLN A 24 -11.89 10.20 -23.91
CA GLN A 24 -11.14 9.53 -24.98
C GLN A 24 -11.71 8.16 -25.34
N ASN A 25 -12.22 7.43 -24.34
CA ASN A 25 -12.84 6.12 -24.53
C ASN A 25 -14.36 6.22 -24.79
N LYS A 26 -14.89 7.41 -25.10
CA LYS A 26 -16.31 7.67 -25.39
C LYS A 26 -17.28 7.25 -24.28
N ILE A 27 -16.86 7.34 -23.01
CA ILE A 27 -17.70 7.06 -21.85
C ILE A 27 -18.35 8.36 -21.39
N PHE A 28 -19.62 8.54 -21.74
CA PHE A 28 -20.40 9.73 -21.44
C PHE A 28 -21.55 9.43 -20.46
N ASN A 29 -22.22 10.49 -19.99
CA ASN A 29 -23.47 10.33 -19.25
C ASN A 29 -24.62 9.89 -20.18
N LYS A 30 -25.79 9.57 -19.62
CA LYS A 30 -26.98 9.16 -20.40
C LYS A 30 -27.42 10.21 -21.43
N SER A 31 -27.08 11.47 -21.22
CA SER A 31 -27.38 12.62 -22.09
C SER A 31 -26.27 12.92 -23.11
N GLY A 32 -25.21 12.10 -23.20
CA GLY A 32 -24.10 12.30 -24.12
C GLY A 32 -23.05 13.33 -23.71
N HIS A 33 -23.16 13.92 -22.52
CA HIS A 33 -22.18 14.89 -22.02
C HIS A 33 -21.08 14.23 -21.17
N GLU A 34 -19.96 14.95 -21.03
CA GLU A 34 -18.83 14.54 -20.20
C GLU A 34 -19.23 14.29 -18.74
N LEU A 35 -18.55 13.34 -18.09
CA LEU A 35 -18.79 13.05 -16.68
C LEU A 35 -18.26 14.19 -15.80
N HIS A 36 -19.12 14.69 -14.89
CA HIS A 36 -18.70 15.64 -13.87
C HIS A 36 -17.61 15.04 -12.96
N LEU A 37 -16.70 15.88 -12.44
CA LEU A 37 -15.59 15.43 -11.58
C LEU A 37 -16.09 14.67 -10.35
N ASP A 38 -17.19 15.11 -9.73
CA ASP A 38 -17.78 14.39 -8.59
C ASP A 38 -18.29 13.00 -8.96
N LYS A 39 -18.77 12.83 -10.21
CA LYS A 39 -19.21 11.52 -10.69
C LYS A 39 -18.02 10.59 -10.92
N VAL A 40 -16.91 11.10 -11.45
CA VAL A 40 -15.65 10.36 -11.56
C VAL A 40 -15.14 9.96 -10.18
N LYS A 41 -15.15 10.88 -9.21
CA LYS A 41 -14.78 10.60 -7.83
C LYS A 41 -15.68 9.51 -7.23
N ARG A 42 -17.00 9.63 -7.40
CA ARG A 42 -17.97 8.64 -6.91
C ARG A 42 -17.68 7.25 -7.49
N ILE A 43 -17.46 7.15 -8.80
CA ILE A 43 -17.09 5.88 -9.47
C ILE A 43 -15.85 5.26 -8.81
N LEU A 44 -14.80 6.04 -8.57
CA LEU A 44 -13.55 5.54 -7.97
C LEU A 44 -13.68 5.17 -6.48
N THR A 45 -14.73 5.62 -5.80
CA THR A 45 -14.98 5.35 -4.37
C THR A 45 -16.13 4.39 -4.12
N ASP A 46 -16.83 3.94 -5.15
CA ASP A 46 -18.03 3.11 -5.00
C ASP A 46 -17.65 1.63 -4.75
N PRO A 47 -18.09 1.02 -3.64
CA PRO A 47 -17.88 -0.40 -3.37
C PRO A 47 -18.48 -1.34 -4.43
N PHE A 48 -19.43 -0.84 -5.24
CA PHE A 48 -20.10 -1.61 -6.27
C PHE A 48 -19.12 -2.32 -7.20
N TYR A 49 -17.98 -1.70 -7.54
CA TYR A 49 -17.06 -2.26 -8.52
C TYR A 49 -16.31 -3.51 -8.05
N TYR A 50 -16.23 -3.79 -6.74
CA TYR A 50 -15.64 -5.03 -6.21
C TYR A 50 -16.66 -6.00 -5.60
N GLY A 51 -17.96 -5.76 -5.82
CA GLY A 51 -19.03 -6.72 -5.48
C GLY A 51 -19.86 -6.36 -4.25
N LEU A 52 -19.59 -5.25 -3.55
CA LEU A 52 -20.40 -4.80 -2.41
C LEU A 52 -21.32 -3.64 -2.80
N MET A 53 -22.54 -3.65 -2.29
CA MET A 53 -23.51 -2.57 -2.51
C MET A 53 -23.77 -1.83 -1.20
N LYS A 54 -23.82 -0.50 -1.25
CA LYS A 54 -24.18 0.33 -0.09
C LYS A 54 -25.66 0.70 -0.13
N PHE A 55 -26.42 0.31 0.88
CA PHE A 55 -27.83 0.67 1.05
C PHE A 55 -28.08 1.13 2.49
N ASN A 56 -28.73 2.28 2.67
CA ASN A 56 -28.99 2.91 3.99
C ASN A 56 -27.77 3.02 4.93
N GLY A 57 -26.56 3.10 4.37
CA GLY A 57 -25.33 3.20 5.17
C GLY A 57 -24.63 1.86 5.42
N GLU A 58 -25.33 0.75 5.22
CA GLU A 58 -24.82 -0.61 5.39
C GLU A 58 -24.30 -1.20 4.07
N LEU A 59 -23.40 -2.17 4.17
CA LEU A 59 -22.81 -2.88 3.04
C LEU A 59 -23.46 -4.27 2.92
N TYR A 60 -23.95 -4.58 1.72
CA TYR A 60 -24.54 -5.86 1.36
C TYR A 60 -23.76 -6.51 0.23
N GLU A 61 -23.71 -7.84 0.20
CA GLU A 61 -23.14 -8.58 -0.91
C GLU A 61 -24.05 -8.44 -2.14
N GLY A 62 -23.48 -7.94 -3.24
CA GLY A 62 -24.18 -7.82 -4.51
C GLY A 62 -24.16 -9.13 -5.28
N ASN A 63 -25.24 -9.41 -6.02
CA ASN A 63 -25.32 -10.60 -6.89
C ASN A 63 -24.64 -10.40 -8.26
N HIS A 64 -23.86 -9.33 -8.44
CA HIS A 64 -23.16 -9.02 -9.69
C HIS A 64 -21.69 -9.42 -9.63
N SER A 65 -21.11 -9.76 -10.79
CA SER A 65 -19.70 -10.11 -10.86
C SER A 65 -18.81 -8.89 -10.58
N PRO A 66 -17.80 -9.01 -9.69
CA PRO A 66 -16.91 -7.90 -9.38
C PRO A 66 -16.05 -7.55 -10.59
N LEU A 67 -15.98 -6.26 -10.92
CA LEU A 67 -15.18 -5.74 -12.03
C LEU A 67 -13.72 -5.53 -11.62
N ILE A 68 -13.44 -5.26 -10.36
CA ILE A 68 -12.08 -5.08 -9.82
C ILE A 68 -11.90 -5.90 -8.55
N SER A 69 -10.66 -6.24 -8.22
CA SER A 69 -10.34 -6.87 -6.94
C SER A 69 -10.39 -5.85 -5.80
N LYS A 70 -10.73 -6.33 -4.59
CA LYS A 70 -10.69 -5.51 -3.36
C LYS A 70 -9.33 -4.84 -3.16
N LYS A 71 -8.23 -5.58 -3.41
CA LYS A 71 -6.85 -5.06 -3.35
C LYS A 71 -6.62 -3.85 -4.26
N LEU A 72 -7.16 -3.86 -5.48
CA LEU A 72 -7.03 -2.71 -6.40
C LEU A 72 -7.87 -1.51 -5.94
N PHE A 73 -9.06 -1.78 -5.39
CA PHE A 73 -9.93 -0.74 -4.83
C PHE A 73 -9.28 -0.06 -3.61
N ASP A 74 -8.69 -0.84 -2.70
CA ASP A 74 -8.04 -0.32 -1.50
C ASP A 74 -6.86 0.60 -1.86
N LYS A 75 -6.02 0.20 -2.82
CA LYS A 75 -4.97 1.08 -3.38
C LYS A 75 -5.53 2.40 -3.92
N CYS A 76 -6.66 2.35 -4.63
CA CYS A 76 -7.32 3.58 -5.09
C CYS A 76 -7.76 4.45 -3.91
N GLN A 77 -8.32 3.87 -2.84
CA GLN A 77 -8.73 4.63 -1.66
C GLN A 77 -7.56 5.29 -0.93
N GLU A 78 -6.40 4.64 -0.87
CA GLU A 78 -5.17 5.27 -0.34
C GLU A 78 -4.78 6.50 -1.15
N VAL A 79 -4.80 6.41 -2.48
CA VAL A 79 -4.55 7.56 -3.36
C VAL A 79 -5.58 8.67 -3.13
N VAL A 80 -6.87 8.34 -2.94
CA VAL A 80 -7.91 9.32 -2.59
C VAL A 80 -7.58 10.00 -1.26
N LYS A 81 -7.20 9.24 -0.22
CA LYS A 81 -6.83 9.81 1.09
C LYS A 81 -5.62 10.74 0.98
N LEU A 82 -4.59 10.34 0.23
CA LEU A 82 -3.42 11.17 -0.01
C LEU A 82 -3.76 12.48 -0.74
N LYS A 83 -4.58 12.41 -1.79
CA LYS A 83 -5.02 13.58 -2.58
C LYS A 83 -6.08 14.44 -1.87
N SER A 84 -6.80 13.89 -0.88
CA SER A 84 -7.76 14.65 -0.06
C SER A 84 -7.09 15.65 0.88
N ARG A 85 -5.80 15.46 1.17
CA ARG A 85 -4.99 16.48 1.84
C ARG A 85 -4.88 17.67 0.89
N LYS A 86 -5.26 18.88 1.35
CA LYS A 86 -5.21 20.12 0.57
C LYS A 86 -3.78 20.42 0.10
N VAL A 87 -3.39 19.89 -1.05
CA VAL A 87 -2.19 20.35 -1.76
C VAL A 87 -2.64 21.52 -2.63
N LYS A 88 -2.23 22.73 -2.29
CA LYS A 88 -2.42 23.89 -3.17
C LYS A 88 -1.68 23.58 -4.48
N ASN A 89 -2.39 23.59 -5.60
CA ASN A 89 -1.81 23.57 -6.94
C ASN A 89 -0.96 24.84 -7.12
N ASN A 90 0.28 24.80 -6.65
CA ASN A 90 1.24 25.86 -6.92
C ASN A 90 1.76 25.66 -8.34
N LYS A 91 1.63 26.70 -9.19
CA LYS A 91 2.18 26.72 -10.56
C LYS A 91 3.71 26.52 -10.57
N HIS A 92 4.36 26.71 -9.43
CA HIS A 92 5.76 26.39 -9.21
C HIS A 92 5.83 25.13 -8.33
N LEU A 93 6.26 24.01 -8.91
CA LEU A 93 6.57 22.77 -8.20
C LEU A 93 7.92 22.96 -7.50
N PHE A 94 7.89 23.33 -6.22
CA PHE A 94 9.08 23.36 -5.38
C PHE A 94 9.25 22.00 -4.70
N ASP A 95 10.33 21.29 -5.02
CA ASP A 95 10.56 19.89 -4.66
C ASP A 95 10.49 19.60 -3.15
N PHE A 96 10.92 20.55 -2.32
CA PHE A 96 11.10 20.32 -0.87
C PHE A 96 10.00 20.94 0.01
N LEU A 97 8.95 21.50 -0.59
CA LEU A 97 7.88 22.16 0.16
C LEU A 97 7.10 21.14 1.01
N GLY A 98 6.91 21.43 2.30
CA GLY A 98 6.18 20.56 3.23
C GLY A 98 6.98 19.36 3.78
N LEU A 99 8.13 19.05 3.19
CA LEU A 99 9.05 18.03 3.70
C LEU A 99 10.04 18.61 4.73
N VAL A 100 10.53 19.83 4.49
CA VAL A 100 11.59 20.43 5.31
C VAL A 100 11.00 21.45 6.30
N LYS A 101 11.49 21.40 7.55
CA LYS A 101 11.15 22.33 8.62
C LYS A 101 12.41 23.07 9.09
N CYS A 102 12.22 24.27 9.60
CA CYS A 102 13.29 25.05 10.19
C CYS A 102 13.70 24.45 11.55
N GLY A 103 14.99 24.21 11.75
CA GLY A 103 15.52 23.67 13.00
C GLY A 103 15.48 24.64 14.19
N GLU A 104 15.42 25.95 13.93
CA GLU A 104 15.42 26.98 15.00
C GLU A 104 14.01 27.25 15.54
N CYS A 105 13.04 27.54 14.67
CA CYS A 105 11.68 27.89 15.09
C CYS A 105 10.63 26.80 14.81
N GLY A 106 11.02 25.65 14.26
CA GLY A 106 10.09 24.56 13.89
C GLY A 106 9.13 24.88 12.74
N GLY A 107 9.13 26.11 12.23
CA GLY A 107 8.23 26.55 11.16
C GLY A 107 8.50 25.87 9.82
N ALA A 108 7.45 25.76 8.99
CA ALA A 108 7.58 25.23 7.63
C ALA A 108 8.44 26.13 6.75
N ILE A 109 9.31 25.52 5.94
CA ILE A 109 10.13 26.19 4.93
C ILE A 109 9.28 26.42 3.67
N THR A 110 9.42 27.61 3.08
CA THR A 110 8.79 28.04 1.83
C THR A 110 9.87 28.32 0.80
N ALA A 111 9.52 28.34 -0.50
CA ALA A 111 10.46 28.62 -1.58
C ALA A 111 10.05 29.83 -2.41
N GLU A 112 11.03 30.50 -3.00
CA GLU A 112 10.89 31.63 -3.92
C GLU A 112 11.75 31.40 -5.17
N MET A 113 11.21 31.75 -6.33
CA MET A 113 11.89 31.65 -7.62
C MET A 113 12.23 33.05 -8.12
N HIS A 114 13.50 33.28 -8.43
CA HIS A 114 14.00 34.54 -8.97
C HIS A 114 14.59 34.32 -10.36
N THR A 115 14.01 34.98 -11.36
CA THR A 115 14.46 34.93 -12.74
C THR A 115 15.34 36.14 -13.04
N LYS A 116 16.59 35.91 -13.48
CA LYS A 116 17.54 36.96 -13.84
C LYS A 116 17.91 36.84 -15.32
N ASN A 117 17.68 37.90 -16.07
CA ASN A 117 18.10 38.01 -17.47
C ASN A 117 19.46 38.72 -17.57
N TYR A 118 20.46 38.01 -18.09
CA TYR A 118 21.78 38.54 -18.38
C TYR A 118 21.80 39.12 -19.80
N LYS A 119 21.56 40.43 -19.90
CA LYS A 119 21.49 41.19 -21.16
C LYS A 119 22.73 40.99 -22.08
N ARG A 120 23.92 40.89 -21.49
CA ARG A 120 25.19 40.72 -22.22
C ARG A 120 25.29 39.40 -22.99
N THR A 121 24.64 38.35 -22.50
CA THR A 121 24.69 36.99 -23.07
C THR A 121 23.32 36.51 -23.53
N ASN A 122 22.31 37.39 -23.53
CA ASN A 122 20.89 37.11 -23.75
C ASN A 122 20.40 35.82 -23.05
N ARG A 123 20.88 35.57 -21.83
CA ARG A 123 20.62 34.33 -21.09
C ARG A 123 19.72 34.61 -19.90
N THR A 124 18.61 33.91 -19.81
CA THR A 124 17.75 33.91 -18.63
C THR A 124 18.13 32.75 -17.71
N VAL A 125 18.38 33.04 -16.43
CA VAL A 125 18.71 32.04 -15.42
C VAL A 125 17.73 32.15 -14.27
N GLU A 126 17.21 31.00 -13.82
CA GLU A 126 16.29 30.90 -12.70
C GLU A 126 17.02 30.38 -11.46
N TYR A 127 16.80 31.04 -10.33
CA TYR A 127 17.33 30.66 -9.03
C TYR A 127 16.18 30.33 -8.08
N VAL A 128 16.28 29.20 -7.38
CA VAL A 128 15.26 28.77 -6.41
C VAL A 128 15.88 28.80 -5.02
N TYR A 129 15.36 29.69 -4.17
CA TYR A 129 15.79 29.82 -2.79
C TYR A 129 14.70 29.34 -1.84
N TYR A 130 15.13 28.72 -0.75
CA TYR A 130 14.26 28.28 0.33
C TYR A 130 14.50 29.14 1.56
N ARG A 131 13.42 29.50 2.25
CA ARG A 131 13.45 30.31 3.46
C ARG A 131 12.47 29.81 4.50
N CYS A 132 12.78 30.07 5.77
CA CYS A 132 11.80 29.91 6.83
C CYS A 132 10.66 30.94 6.67
N SER A 133 9.42 30.51 6.93
CA SER A 133 8.27 31.42 6.99
C SER A 133 8.28 32.36 8.20
N LYS A 134 9.12 32.08 9.22
CA LYS A 134 9.26 32.84 10.47
C LYS A 134 7.94 33.07 11.23
N LYS A 135 6.96 32.19 11.03
CA LYS A 135 5.62 32.32 11.63
C LYS A 135 5.52 31.79 13.07
N MET A 136 6.48 30.98 13.51
CA MET A 136 6.44 30.27 14.80
C MET A 136 7.37 30.89 15.86
N GLY A 137 7.90 32.09 15.61
CA GLY A 137 8.76 32.83 16.54
C GLY A 137 9.93 33.55 15.86
N ASN A 138 10.82 34.13 16.67
CA ASN A 138 12.04 34.78 16.19
C ASN A 138 12.97 33.74 15.54
N CYS A 139 13.32 33.97 14.28
CA CYS A 139 14.13 33.04 13.49
C CYS A 139 15.20 33.82 12.72
N SER A 140 16.46 33.51 13.02
CA SER A 140 17.64 34.12 12.43
C SER A 140 18.12 33.43 11.15
N GLN A 141 17.52 32.28 10.79
CA GLN A 141 17.86 31.54 9.57
C GLN A 141 17.85 32.40 8.30
N LYS A 142 18.88 32.19 7.48
CA LYS A 142 19.06 32.82 6.17
C LYS A 142 18.38 32.00 5.06
N TYR A 143 18.38 32.57 3.86
CA TYR A 143 17.95 31.90 2.65
C TYR A 143 18.98 30.84 2.25
N ILE A 144 18.50 29.69 1.79
CA ILE A 144 19.34 28.56 1.39
C ILE A 144 19.04 28.25 -0.08
N ASP A 145 20.07 28.05 -0.89
CA ASP A 145 19.92 27.66 -2.29
C ASP A 145 19.43 26.21 -2.42
N LYS A 146 18.67 25.92 -3.48
CA LYS A 146 18.11 24.57 -3.75
C LYS A 146 19.17 23.48 -3.67
N LYS A 147 20.36 23.74 -4.22
CA LYS A 147 21.48 22.79 -4.27
C LYS A 147 21.98 22.38 -2.89
N GLU A 148 21.96 23.30 -1.93
CA GLU A 148 22.45 23.03 -0.58
C GLU A 148 21.45 22.17 0.19
N ILE A 149 20.14 22.40 0.03
CA ILE A 149 19.11 21.52 0.60
C ILE A 149 19.17 20.13 -0.02
N GLU A 150 19.34 20.05 -1.34
CA GLU A 150 19.48 18.76 -2.03
C GLU A 150 20.69 17.98 -1.49
N LYS A 151 21.81 18.65 -1.23
CA LYS A 151 23.00 18.05 -0.63
C LYS A 151 22.74 17.52 0.78
N GLN A 152 22.09 18.30 1.65
CA GLN A 152 21.74 17.87 3.01
C GLN A 152 20.77 16.68 3.01
N LEU A 153 19.81 16.68 2.09
CA LEU A 153 18.87 15.58 1.93
C LEU A 153 19.58 14.31 1.43
N LYS A 154 20.47 14.43 0.43
CA LYS A 154 21.28 13.30 -0.06
C LYS A 154 22.12 12.68 1.04
N ASP A 155 22.77 13.49 1.87
CA ASP A 155 23.54 12.98 3.02
C ASP A 155 22.66 12.23 4.03
N THR A 156 21.50 12.80 4.36
CA THR A 156 20.55 12.18 5.29
C THR A 156 20.02 10.85 4.75
N VAL A 157 19.66 10.80 3.47
CA VAL A 157 19.18 9.58 2.80
C VAL A 157 20.31 8.56 2.70
N LEU A 158 21.55 8.96 2.40
CA LEU A 158 22.70 8.05 2.38
C LEU A 158 22.92 7.37 3.73
N ARG A 159 22.83 8.13 4.83
CA ARG A 159 22.96 7.59 6.20
C ARG A 159 21.87 6.59 6.55
N ALA A 160 20.65 6.78 6.03
CA ALA A 160 19.54 5.85 6.22
C ALA A 160 19.49 4.72 5.17
N SER A 161 20.32 4.78 4.13
CA SER A 161 20.31 3.84 3.01
C SER A 161 21.12 2.57 3.30
N LEU A 162 20.79 1.50 2.59
CA LEU A 162 21.49 0.22 2.73
C LEU A 162 22.48 0.00 1.57
N PRO A 163 23.76 -0.32 1.83
CA PRO A 163 24.71 -0.59 0.77
C PRO A 163 24.34 -1.89 0.02
N PRO A 164 24.67 -2.01 -1.30
CA PRO A 164 24.25 -3.15 -2.11
C PRO A 164 24.68 -4.52 -1.58
N PHE A 165 25.87 -4.58 -0.97
CA PHE A 165 26.39 -5.81 -0.36
C PHE A 165 25.55 -6.26 0.84
N ALA A 166 25.13 -5.32 1.69
CA ALA A 166 24.29 -5.64 2.85
C ALA A 166 22.86 -6.02 2.41
N ALA A 167 22.31 -5.32 1.40
CA ALA A 167 21.01 -5.66 0.83
C ALA A 167 20.97 -7.10 0.30
N LYS A 168 22.00 -7.50 -0.46
CA LYS A 168 22.10 -8.87 -0.97
C LYS A 168 22.15 -9.90 0.17
N LYS A 169 22.96 -9.67 1.20
CA LYS A 169 23.03 -10.56 2.37
C LYS A 169 21.71 -10.67 3.12
N PHE A 170 20.98 -9.57 3.30
CA PHE A 170 19.68 -9.60 3.97
C PHE A 170 18.64 -10.40 3.20
N LEU A 171 18.60 -10.29 1.87
CA LEU A 171 17.72 -11.11 1.05
C LEU A 171 18.10 -12.60 1.13
N GLU A 172 19.40 -12.92 1.07
CA GLU A 172 19.88 -14.30 1.23
C GLU A 172 19.54 -14.90 2.61
N TRP A 173 19.57 -14.10 3.68
CA TRP A 173 19.16 -14.53 5.02
C TRP A 173 17.65 -14.71 5.12
N ALA A 174 16.88 -13.78 4.56
CA ALA A 174 15.42 -13.88 4.55
C ALA A 174 14.93 -15.12 3.80
N ASP A 175 15.54 -15.46 2.65
CA ASP A 175 15.21 -16.68 1.90
C ASP A 175 15.54 -17.96 2.68
N LYS A 176 16.66 -17.96 3.43
CA LYS A 176 17.02 -19.08 4.30
C LYS A 176 16.04 -19.24 5.45
N ASP A 177 15.68 -18.15 6.11
CA ASP A 177 14.74 -18.17 7.24
C ASP A 177 13.35 -18.60 6.76
N ALA A 178 12.87 -18.07 5.63
CA ALA A 178 11.62 -18.49 5.01
C ALA A 178 11.62 -19.99 4.65
N SER A 179 12.73 -20.51 4.12
CA SER A 179 12.87 -21.93 3.80
C SER A 179 12.81 -22.80 5.06
N GLN A 180 13.48 -22.39 6.15
CA GLN A 180 13.42 -23.10 7.43
C GLN A 180 12.03 -23.05 8.07
N GLU A 181 11.38 -21.90 8.01
CA GLU A 181 10.03 -21.70 8.55
C GLU A 181 9.00 -22.52 7.78
N LYS A 182 9.13 -22.60 6.45
CA LYS A 182 8.31 -23.49 5.61
C LYS A 182 8.50 -24.95 5.99
N GLN A 183 9.73 -25.41 6.21
CA GLN A 183 10.00 -26.79 6.62
C GLN A 183 9.40 -27.11 8.00
N LYS A 184 9.53 -26.20 8.97
CA LYS A 184 8.90 -26.35 10.30
C LYS A 184 7.37 -26.37 10.19
N SER A 185 6.81 -25.45 9.41
CA SER A 185 5.37 -25.35 9.18
C SER A 185 4.82 -26.61 8.52
N THR A 186 5.52 -27.19 7.53
CA THR A 186 5.10 -28.46 6.91
C THR A 186 5.07 -29.61 7.91
N GLY A 187 6.03 -29.69 8.84
CA GLY A 187 6.03 -30.71 9.89
C GLY A 187 4.83 -30.55 10.82
N ILE A 188 4.54 -29.33 11.27
CA ILE A 188 3.40 -29.04 12.15
C ILE A 188 2.06 -29.30 11.45
N VAL A 189 1.91 -28.87 10.19
CA VAL A 189 0.70 -29.12 9.39
C VAL A 189 0.48 -30.62 9.22
N SER A 190 1.53 -31.40 8.92
CA SER A 190 1.41 -32.85 8.80
C SER A 190 0.96 -33.52 10.11
N ALA A 191 1.43 -33.04 11.26
CA ALA A 191 1.00 -33.52 12.57
C ALA A 191 -0.48 -33.21 12.85
N TYR A 192 -0.95 -32.00 12.52
CA TYR A 192 -2.37 -31.64 12.65
C TYR A 192 -3.26 -32.40 11.67
N GLN A 193 -2.79 -32.68 10.44
CA GLN A 193 -3.51 -33.53 9.49
C GLN A 193 -3.67 -34.96 10.00
N LEU A 194 -2.65 -35.52 10.67
CA LEU A 194 -2.75 -36.83 11.31
C LEU A 194 -3.81 -36.82 12.42
N GLN A 195 -3.79 -35.81 13.29
CA GLN A 195 -4.82 -35.66 14.35
C GLN A 195 -6.23 -35.47 13.79
N LEU A 196 -6.36 -34.76 12.66
CA LEU A 196 -7.63 -34.60 11.95
C LEU A 196 -8.15 -35.97 11.48
N LYS A 197 -7.28 -36.77 10.86
CA LYS A 197 -7.63 -38.12 10.39
C LYS A 197 -8.02 -39.05 11.55
N GLU A 198 -7.28 -39.04 12.64
CA GLU A 198 -7.65 -39.81 13.85
C GLU A 198 -9.00 -39.38 14.43
N THR A 199 -9.34 -38.09 14.34
CA THR A 199 -10.63 -37.55 14.80
C THR A 199 -11.76 -37.98 13.85
N GLU A 200 -11.51 -38.03 12.55
CA GLU A 200 -12.45 -38.56 11.54
C GLU A 200 -12.72 -40.05 11.75
N GLU A 201 -11.68 -40.86 11.99
CA GLU A 201 -11.84 -42.28 12.31
C GLU A 201 -12.66 -42.49 13.60
N LYS A 202 -12.52 -41.60 14.60
CA LYS A 202 -13.36 -41.62 15.82
C LYS A 202 -14.81 -41.25 15.53
N THR A 203 -15.06 -40.31 14.60
CA THR A 203 -16.44 -39.98 14.20
C THR A 203 -17.11 -41.13 13.47
N ASP A 204 -16.38 -41.85 12.61
CA ASP A 204 -16.91 -43.00 11.88
C ASP A 204 -17.26 -44.15 12.85
N ARG A 205 -16.38 -44.46 13.81
CA ARG A 205 -16.69 -45.45 14.86
C ARG A 205 -17.87 -45.05 15.73
N LEU A 206 -18.03 -43.77 16.03
CA LEU A 206 -19.17 -43.26 16.79
C LEU A 206 -20.49 -43.45 16.02
N LEU A 207 -20.46 -43.28 14.70
CA LEU A 207 -21.61 -43.54 13.82
C LEU A 207 -21.97 -45.03 13.79
N GLU A 208 -20.99 -45.91 13.63
CA GLU A 208 -21.17 -47.36 13.66
C GLU A 208 -21.80 -47.82 15.00
N GLY A 209 -21.25 -47.37 16.14
CA GLY A 209 -21.80 -47.72 17.46
C GLY A 209 -23.22 -47.21 17.72
N TYR A 210 -23.63 -46.11 17.08
CA TYR A 210 -25.01 -45.63 17.10
C TYR A 210 -25.94 -46.50 16.23
N LEU A 211 -25.48 -46.90 15.04
CA LEU A 211 -26.23 -47.79 14.15
C LEU A 211 -26.49 -49.16 14.78
N ASP A 212 -25.52 -49.69 15.53
CA ASP A 212 -25.65 -50.93 16.30
C ASP A 212 -26.51 -50.78 17.58
N LYS A 213 -27.06 -49.58 17.84
CA LYS A 213 -27.91 -49.23 18.99
C LYS A 213 -27.24 -49.44 20.36
N VAL A 214 -25.91 -49.44 20.40
CA VAL A 214 -25.14 -49.57 21.65
C VAL A 214 -25.09 -48.25 22.43
N ILE A 215 -25.36 -47.12 21.77
CA ILE A 215 -25.19 -45.77 22.30
C ILE A 215 -26.54 -45.04 22.37
N SER A 216 -26.77 -44.29 23.47
CA SER A 216 -27.94 -43.43 23.61
C SER A 216 -27.87 -42.22 22.67
N LEU A 217 -29.03 -41.67 22.28
CA LEU A 217 -29.08 -40.48 21.41
C LEU A 217 -28.42 -39.25 22.06
N GLU A 218 -28.53 -39.10 23.37
CA GLU A 218 -27.95 -38.00 24.13
C GLU A 218 -26.41 -38.08 24.18
N ASP A 219 -25.86 -39.27 24.45
CA ASP A 219 -24.41 -39.49 24.50
C ASP A 219 -23.77 -39.34 23.13
N TYR A 220 -24.45 -39.82 22.08
CA TYR A 220 -24.03 -39.64 20.69
C TYR A 220 -23.96 -38.16 20.32
N GLN A 221 -25.01 -37.38 20.61
CA GLN A 221 -25.03 -35.94 20.31
C GLN A 221 -23.91 -35.19 21.03
N LYS A 222 -23.70 -35.49 22.33
CA LYS A 222 -22.64 -34.86 23.11
C LYS A 222 -21.25 -35.14 22.53
N LYS A 223 -20.93 -36.42 22.26
CA LYS A 223 -19.64 -36.81 21.70
C LYS A 223 -19.43 -36.33 20.27
N LYS A 224 -20.48 -36.30 19.46
CA LYS A 224 -20.44 -35.73 18.11
C LYS A 224 -20.07 -34.25 18.14
N ASN A 225 -20.68 -33.47 19.04
CA ASN A 225 -20.39 -32.03 19.14
C ASN A 225 -18.93 -31.79 19.54
N GLU A 226 -18.39 -32.53 20.52
CA GLU A 226 -16.97 -32.46 20.92
C GLU A 226 -16.02 -32.76 19.74
N LEU A 227 -16.32 -33.80 18.95
CA LEU A 227 -15.51 -34.19 17.79
C LEU A 227 -15.60 -33.18 16.63
N VAL A 228 -16.77 -32.56 16.43
CA VAL A 228 -16.95 -31.51 15.41
C VAL A 228 -16.21 -30.23 15.80
N GLU A 229 -16.26 -29.83 17.08
CA GLU A 229 -15.52 -28.67 17.59
C GLU A 229 -14.01 -28.85 17.42
N THR A 230 -13.48 -30.01 17.82
CA THR A 230 -12.06 -30.32 17.66
C THR A 230 -11.63 -30.35 16.19
N LYS A 231 -12.46 -30.90 15.29
CA LYS A 231 -12.25 -30.86 13.84
C LYS A 231 -12.19 -29.42 13.31
N SER A 232 -13.11 -28.57 13.74
CA SER A 232 -13.12 -27.15 13.37
C SER A 232 -11.85 -26.43 13.83
N LEU A 233 -11.43 -26.65 15.09
CA LEU A 233 -10.21 -26.03 15.64
C LEU A 233 -8.94 -26.47 14.90
N LEU A 234 -8.81 -27.76 14.59
CA LEU A 234 -7.67 -28.29 13.82
C LEU A 234 -7.63 -27.71 12.41
N ASN A 235 -8.77 -27.61 11.72
CA ASN A 235 -8.85 -26.99 10.40
C ASN A 235 -8.49 -25.50 10.42
N SER A 236 -8.95 -24.74 11.42
CA SER A 236 -8.56 -23.34 11.59
C SER A 236 -7.06 -23.19 11.77
N LYS A 237 -6.43 -24.01 12.63
CA LYS A 237 -4.98 -23.99 12.86
C LYS A 237 -4.18 -24.33 11.60
N ILE A 238 -4.62 -25.31 10.81
CA ILE A 238 -3.99 -25.66 9.53
C ILE A 238 -4.09 -24.48 8.57
N MET A 239 -5.26 -23.84 8.46
CA MET A 239 -5.44 -22.67 7.60
C MET A 239 -4.56 -21.50 8.03
N GLU A 240 -4.50 -21.16 9.33
CA GLU A 240 -3.65 -20.09 9.86
C GLU A 240 -2.16 -20.29 9.54
N ILE A 241 -1.64 -21.50 9.73
CA ILE A 241 -0.22 -21.79 9.45
C ILE A 241 0.06 -21.74 7.95
N SER A 242 -0.88 -22.22 7.12
CA SER A 242 -0.74 -22.20 5.67
C SER A 242 -0.79 -20.80 5.06
N THR A 243 -1.54 -19.88 5.68
CA THR A 243 -1.73 -18.51 5.19
C THR A 243 -0.66 -17.56 5.73
N ASN A 244 -0.35 -17.64 7.03
CA ASN A 244 0.52 -16.66 7.69
C ASN A 244 2.02 -17.02 7.67
N GLY A 245 2.41 -18.24 7.28
CA GLY A 245 3.77 -18.76 7.47
C GLY A 245 4.89 -18.02 6.72
N ALA A 246 4.59 -17.11 5.80
CA ALA A 246 5.58 -16.29 5.11
C ALA A 246 5.13 -14.83 4.85
N GLU A 247 4.07 -14.36 5.53
CA GLU A 247 3.54 -13.01 5.27
C GLU A 247 4.53 -11.88 5.61
N TRP A 248 5.46 -12.13 6.54
CA TRP A 248 6.48 -11.15 6.94
C TRP A 248 7.58 -10.94 5.87
N LEU A 249 7.75 -11.90 4.96
CA LEU A 249 8.83 -11.90 3.96
C LEU A 249 8.65 -10.77 2.94
N GLU A 250 7.42 -10.56 2.48
CA GLU A 250 7.07 -9.53 1.49
C GLU A 250 7.36 -8.10 2.01
N PRO A 251 6.85 -7.66 3.19
CA PRO A 251 7.21 -6.36 3.76
C PRO A 251 8.72 -6.19 3.99
N PHE A 252 9.41 -7.25 4.39
CA PHE A 252 10.87 -7.19 4.60
C PHE A 252 11.61 -7.01 3.27
N GLN A 253 11.24 -7.75 2.24
CA GLN A 253 11.81 -7.59 0.90
C GLN A 253 11.53 -6.20 0.33
N GLU A 254 10.30 -5.69 0.47
CA GLU A 254 9.94 -4.32 0.08
C GLU A 254 10.80 -3.28 0.82
N PHE A 255 11.01 -3.46 2.12
CA PHE A 255 11.89 -2.59 2.92
C PHE A 255 13.33 -2.60 2.42
N VAL A 256 13.92 -3.79 2.22
CA VAL A 256 15.31 -3.94 1.74
C VAL A 256 15.46 -3.30 0.35
N ASN A 257 14.50 -3.54 -0.55
CA ASN A 257 14.49 -2.95 -1.89
C ASN A 257 14.36 -1.42 -1.84
N SER A 258 13.53 -0.89 -0.95
CA SER A 258 13.37 0.56 -0.73
C SER A 258 14.64 1.21 -0.19
N ALA A 259 15.32 0.55 0.75
CA ALA A 259 16.59 1.04 1.29
C ALA A 259 17.73 1.00 0.26
N LEU A 260 17.72 0.00 -0.63
CA LEU A 260 18.66 -0.12 -1.75
C LEU A 260 18.40 0.93 -2.84
N SER A 261 17.15 1.20 -3.18
CA SER A 261 16.80 2.24 -4.15
C SER A 261 17.18 3.63 -3.63
N ALA A 262 16.95 3.90 -2.34
CA ALA A 262 17.41 5.11 -1.66
C ALA A 262 18.93 5.29 -1.77
N HIS A 263 19.72 4.22 -1.61
CA HIS A 263 21.18 4.27 -1.78
C HIS A 263 21.59 4.68 -3.21
N LYS A 264 20.93 4.12 -4.23
CA LYS A 264 21.19 4.45 -5.64
C LYS A 264 20.84 5.91 -5.94
N ILE A 265 19.66 6.35 -5.50
CA ILE A 265 19.15 7.71 -5.69
C ILE A 265 20.10 8.73 -5.06
N ALA A 266 20.55 8.47 -3.84
CA ALA A 266 21.38 9.43 -3.12
C ALA A 266 22.83 9.50 -3.65
N ARG A 267 23.32 8.45 -4.32
CA ARG A 267 24.61 8.45 -5.04
C ARG A 267 24.54 8.96 -6.48
N ALA A 268 23.35 9.07 -7.07
CA ALA A 268 23.21 9.53 -8.45
C ALA A 268 23.75 10.96 -8.59
N LYS A 269 24.72 11.14 -9.50
CA LYS A 269 25.35 12.45 -9.79
C LYS A 269 24.39 13.41 -10.51
N ASN A 270 23.35 12.89 -11.17
CA ASN A 270 22.46 13.67 -12.01
C ASN A 270 21.15 14.00 -11.29
N SER A 271 20.67 15.20 -11.59
CA SER A 271 19.42 15.80 -11.15
C SER A 271 18.22 14.86 -11.27
N CYS A 272 17.25 15.08 -10.37
CA CYS A 272 15.95 14.42 -10.20
C CYS A 272 15.17 14.00 -11.47
N HIS A 273 15.54 14.47 -12.66
CA HIS A 273 14.92 14.09 -13.94
C HIS A 273 15.34 12.72 -14.49
N ASP A 274 16.51 12.19 -14.08
CA ASP A 274 17.03 10.91 -14.60
C ASP A 274 16.50 9.67 -13.84
N LEU A 275 15.58 9.86 -12.88
CA LEU A 275 15.01 8.78 -12.06
C LEU A 275 13.68 8.23 -12.63
N SER A 276 13.45 8.36 -13.93
CA SER A 276 12.27 7.85 -14.64
C SER A 276 12.41 6.38 -15.00
#